data_AF-A0A485LTQ5-F1
#
_entry.id   AF-A0A485LTQ5-F1
#
_cell.length_a   1.000
_cell.length_b   1.000
_cell.length_c   1.000
_cell.angle_alpha   90.00
_cell.angle_beta   90.00
_cell.angle_gamma   90.00
#
_symmetry.space_group_name_H-M   'P 1'
#
loop_
_entity.id
_entity.type
_entity.pdbx_description
1 polymer ?
#
loop_
_entity_poly.entity_id
_entity_poly.type
_entity_poly.pdbx_seq_one_letter_code
_entity_poly.pdbx_strand_id
1 'polypeptide(L)'
;MNQSGNTVLWQSPHLPLAGRLSVTLEAVLYGAAMGLRLLNIVVIFCLYNLIVHPDRILNMISRFAHKPALVISLSTRLLPVLAASLNNIREAQQLRGVDFSDGSLKKRVGRYTAMLNVLMISSLEDSLQIAEAMQARAFGSGPRSIYRRDLFRPRDGLCLAGSIFSLGAAVYCIINDLGSYTFFPQLGSLFSNAASLPALGAVLSGLTLPALLSWGWNRCRYLKLKI
;
A
#
# COMPACT_ATOMS: atom_id res chain seq x y z
N MET A 1 26.31 -11.59 -27.15
CA MET A 1 27.21 -10.42 -27.33
C MET A 1 27.12 -9.58 -26.06
N ASN A 2 27.95 -9.90 -25.06
CA ASN A 2 28.23 -9.01 -23.92
C ASN A 2 29.57 -9.49 -23.34
N GLN A 3 30.68 -8.95 -23.87
CA GLN A 3 32.06 -9.30 -23.49
C GLN A 3 32.65 -8.24 -22.55
N SER A 4 31.83 -7.68 -21.65
CA SER A 4 32.16 -6.45 -20.92
C SER A 4 32.47 -6.67 -19.43
N GLY A 5 32.67 -7.93 -18.99
CA GLY A 5 32.99 -8.22 -17.59
C GLY A 5 34.46 -8.57 -17.43
N ASN A 6 35.17 -7.81 -16.59
CA ASN A 6 36.63 -7.89 -16.47
C ASN A 6 37.12 -9.09 -15.64
N THR A 7 36.21 -9.76 -14.92
CA THR A 7 36.47 -11.00 -14.14
C THR A 7 35.43 -12.08 -14.45
N VAL A 8 35.82 -13.03 -15.30
CA VAL A 8 34.99 -14.18 -15.67
C VAL A 8 35.28 -15.33 -14.71
N LEU A 9 34.28 -15.78 -13.95
CA LEU A 9 34.44 -16.85 -12.95
C LEU A 9 34.35 -18.25 -13.56
N TRP A 10 33.53 -18.43 -14.60
CA TRP A 10 33.37 -19.73 -15.27
C TRP A 10 32.88 -19.55 -16.71
N GLN A 11 33.50 -20.28 -17.65
CA GLN A 11 33.09 -20.35 -19.06
C GLN A 11 32.71 -21.79 -19.39
N SER A 12 31.50 -22.01 -19.88
CA SER A 12 31.07 -23.33 -20.36
C SER A 12 31.67 -23.69 -21.72
N PRO A 13 31.86 -24.98 -22.04
CA PRO A 13 32.21 -25.41 -23.39
C PRO A 13 31.05 -25.14 -24.37
N HIS A 14 31.40 -25.02 -25.64
CA HIS A 14 30.49 -24.65 -26.72
C HIS A 14 29.31 -25.65 -26.85
N LEU A 15 28.07 -25.16 -26.72
CA LEU A 15 26.87 -25.90 -27.06
C LEU A 15 26.27 -25.29 -28.34
N PRO A 16 25.99 -26.10 -29.38
CA PRO A 16 25.70 -25.64 -30.75
C PRO A 16 24.40 -24.84 -30.92
N LEU A 17 23.55 -24.75 -29.88
CA LEU A 17 22.29 -24.00 -29.93
C LEU A 17 22.21 -22.77 -29.01
N ALA A 18 23.05 -22.68 -27.97
CA ALA A 18 22.86 -21.71 -26.86
C ALA A 18 24.00 -20.68 -26.68
N GLY A 19 25.09 -20.78 -27.45
CA GLY A 19 26.23 -19.89 -27.29
C GLY A 19 27.00 -20.09 -25.96
N ARG A 20 28.12 -19.36 -25.78
CA ARG A 20 28.93 -19.44 -24.55
C ARG A 20 28.20 -18.74 -23.40
N LEU A 21 27.95 -19.45 -22.30
CA LEU A 21 27.45 -18.85 -21.06
C LEU A 21 28.66 -18.50 -20.19
N SER A 22 28.99 -17.21 -20.11
CA SER A 22 29.99 -16.69 -19.18
C SER A 22 29.28 -16.05 -18.00
N VAL A 23 29.40 -16.65 -16.81
CA VAL A 23 28.91 -16.04 -15.57
C VAL A 23 29.99 -15.08 -15.07
N THR A 24 29.72 -13.78 -15.13
CA THR A 24 30.60 -12.73 -14.61
C THR A 24 30.22 -12.39 -13.18
N LEU A 25 31.20 -12.04 -12.33
CA LEU A 25 30.95 -11.59 -10.96
C LEU A 25 30.01 -10.37 -10.93
N GLU A 26 30.16 -9.49 -11.93
CA GLU A 26 29.32 -8.32 -12.15
C GLU A 26 27.85 -8.68 -12.37
N ALA A 27 27.55 -9.75 -13.12
CA ALA A 27 26.18 -10.20 -13.35
C ALA A 27 25.53 -10.73 -12.05
N VAL A 28 26.30 -11.43 -11.20
CA VAL A 28 25.83 -11.94 -9.90
C VAL A 28 25.55 -10.78 -8.94
N LEU A 29 26.45 -9.80 -8.85
CA LEU A 29 26.27 -8.63 -7.99
C LEU A 29 25.11 -7.74 -8.45
N TYR A 30 24.95 -7.57 -9.77
CA TYR A 30 23.81 -6.87 -10.36
C TYR A 30 22.49 -7.57 -10.04
N GLY A 31 22.44 -8.90 -10.21
CA GLY A 31 21.28 -9.70 -9.85
C GLY A 31 20.92 -9.57 -8.36
N ALA A 32 21.91 -9.60 -7.48
CA ALA A 32 21.72 -9.41 -6.05
C ALA A 32 21.18 -8.01 -5.70
N ALA A 33 21.74 -6.96 -6.31
CA ALA A 33 21.28 -5.58 -6.10
C ALA A 33 19.84 -5.35 -6.60
N MET A 34 19.50 -5.90 -7.77
CA MET A 34 18.14 -5.81 -8.33
C MET A 34 17.14 -6.62 -7.49
N GLY A 35 17.54 -7.79 -6.99
CA GLY A 35 16.75 -8.57 -6.04
C GLY A 35 16.46 -7.81 -4.74
N LEU A 36 17.48 -7.18 -4.15
CA LEU A 36 17.31 -6.35 -2.96
C LEU A 36 16.37 -5.16 -3.19
N ARG A 37 16.44 -4.53 -4.38
CA ARG A 37 15.53 -3.44 -4.76
C ARG A 37 14.07 -3.90 -4.80
N LEU A 38 13.79 -5.06 -5.42
CA LEU A 38 12.45 -5.61 -5.47
C LEU A 38 11.92 -5.95 -4.06
N LEU A 39 12.77 -6.55 -3.22
CA LEU A 39 12.42 -6.85 -1.83
C LEU A 39 12.06 -5.57 -1.07
N ASN A 40 12.82 -4.49 -1.24
CA ASN A 40 12.54 -3.21 -0.59
C ASN A 40 11.16 -2.64 -1.01
N ILE A 41 10.84 -2.66 -2.30
CA ILE A 41 9.51 -2.21 -2.80
C ILE A 41 8.38 -3.03 -2.16
N VAL A 42 8.53 -4.36 -2.10
CA VAL A 42 7.52 -5.24 -1.48
C VAL A 42 7.36 -4.95 0.01
N VAL A 43 8.46 -4.73 0.73
CA VAL A 43 8.44 -4.40 2.17
C VAL A 43 7.73 -3.06 2.40
N ILE A 44 8.05 -2.01 1.63
CA ILE A 44 7.39 -0.71 1.74
C ILE A 44 5.88 -0.85 1.48
N PHE A 45 5.50 -1.61 0.45
CA PHE A 45 4.09 -1.85 0.12
C PHE A 45 3.35 -2.59 1.24
N CYS A 46 3.96 -3.61 1.82
CA CYS A 46 3.40 -4.37 2.94
C CYS A 46 3.22 -3.49 4.19
N LEU A 47 4.25 -2.70 4.54
CA LEU A 47 4.17 -1.75 5.65
C LEU A 47 3.09 -0.70 5.44
N TYR A 48 2.96 -0.18 4.22
CA TYR A 48 1.89 0.75 3.87
C TYR A 48 0.51 0.13 4.09
N ASN A 49 0.28 -1.09 3.58
CA ASN A 49 -1.00 -1.78 3.75
C ASN A 49 -1.33 -2.08 5.21
N LEU A 50 -0.33 -2.41 6.03
CA LEU A 50 -0.50 -2.70 7.46
C LEU A 50 -0.82 -1.44 8.29
N ILE A 51 -0.20 -0.30 7.97
CA ILE A 51 -0.31 0.94 8.76
C ILE A 51 -1.54 1.76 8.34
N VAL A 52 -1.89 1.74 7.05
CA VAL A 52 -2.92 2.61 6.48
C VAL A 52 -4.26 1.88 6.47
N HIS A 53 -5.06 2.11 7.51
CA HIS A 53 -6.45 1.66 7.50
C HIS A 53 -7.27 2.46 6.47
N PRO A 54 -8.07 1.79 5.61
CA PRO A 54 -8.86 2.44 4.57
C PRO A 54 -9.82 3.50 5.14
N ASP A 55 -10.40 3.26 6.31
CA ASP A 55 -11.30 4.19 7.00
C ASP A 55 -10.65 5.55 7.29
N ARG A 56 -9.33 5.57 7.52
CA ARG A 56 -8.61 6.81 7.80
C ARG A 56 -8.46 7.67 6.55
N ILE A 57 -8.22 7.05 5.39
CA ILE A 57 -8.19 7.73 4.10
C ILE A 57 -9.57 8.33 3.79
N LEU A 58 -10.64 7.56 4.04
CA LEU A 58 -12.01 8.02 3.81
C LEU A 58 -12.39 9.23 4.68
N ASN A 59 -11.95 9.24 5.94
CA ASN A 59 -12.15 10.39 6.81
C ASN A 59 -11.39 11.64 6.31
N MET A 60 -10.21 11.50 5.73
CA MET A 60 -9.49 12.65 5.15
C MET A 60 -10.21 13.22 3.92
N ILE A 61 -10.74 12.36 3.04
CA ILE A 61 -11.53 12.77 1.86
C ILE A 61 -12.84 13.45 2.28
N SER A 62 -13.45 13.00 3.39
CA SER A 62 -14.66 13.60 3.98
C SER A 62 -14.53 15.08 4.28
N ARG A 63 -13.34 15.53 4.67
CA ARG A 63 -13.07 16.94 4.96
C ARG A 63 -13.28 17.84 3.73
N PHE A 64 -12.97 17.35 2.53
CA PHE A 64 -13.08 18.13 1.30
C PHE A 64 -14.46 18.01 0.64
N ALA A 65 -15.11 16.83 0.76
CA ALA A 65 -16.41 16.59 0.15
C ALA A 65 -17.31 15.69 1.02
N HIS A 66 -18.18 16.32 1.83
CA HIS A 66 -19.01 15.62 2.83
C HIS A 66 -20.01 14.62 2.21
N LYS A 67 -20.67 14.96 1.10
CA LYS A 67 -21.66 14.08 0.45
C LYS A 67 -21.04 12.80 -0.13
N PRO A 68 -20.00 12.84 -0.99
CA PRO A 68 -19.40 11.62 -1.53
C PRO A 68 -18.70 10.79 -0.45
N ALA A 69 -18.06 11.42 0.54
CA ALA A 69 -17.44 10.66 1.62
C ALA A 69 -18.43 9.93 2.50
N LEU A 70 -19.63 10.47 2.70
CA LEU A 70 -20.71 9.76 3.37
C LEU A 70 -21.13 8.51 2.58
N VAL A 71 -21.32 8.63 1.27
CA VAL A 71 -21.66 7.48 0.41
C VAL A 71 -20.58 6.43 0.51
N ILE A 72 -19.30 6.81 0.40
CA ILE A 72 -18.19 5.85 0.47
C ILE A 72 -18.09 5.20 1.86
N SER A 73 -18.24 5.96 2.94
CA SER A 73 -18.24 5.41 4.30
C SER A 73 -19.40 4.47 4.56
N LEU A 74 -20.58 4.75 4.01
CA LEU A 74 -21.72 3.84 4.09
C LEU A 74 -21.44 2.57 3.28
N SER A 75 -20.91 2.70 2.07
CA SER A 75 -20.53 1.58 1.22
C SER A 75 -19.51 0.67 1.89
N THR A 76 -18.44 1.20 2.49
CA THR A 76 -17.43 0.36 3.16
C THR A 76 -18.00 -0.40 4.35
N ARG A 77 -18.93 0.22 5.10
CA ARG A 77 -19.66 -0.46 6.18
C ARG A 77 -20.63 -1.52 5.65
N LEU A 78 -21.24 -1.31 4.49
CA LEU A 78 -22.18 -2.26 3.88
C LEU A 78 -21.48 -3.49 3.28
N LEU A 79 -20.23 -3.37 2.82
CA LEU A 79 -19.48 -4.51 2.27
C LEU A 79 -19.46 -5.76 3.19
N PRO A 80 -19.06 -5.68 4.47
CA PRO A 80 -19.06 -6.86 5.35
C PRO A 80 -20.48 -7.37 5.65
N VAL A 81 -21.47 -6.48 5.74
CA VAL A 81 -22.87 -6.85 5.95
C VAL A 81 -23.40 -7.64 4.76
N LEU A 82 -23.16 -7.16 3.53
CA LEU A 82 -23.53 -7.83 2.29
C LEU A 82 -22.86 -9.21 2.17
N ALA A 83 -21.59 -9.33 2.56
CA ALA A 83 -20.89 -10.61 2.57
C ALA A 83 -21.52 -11.62 3.56
N ALA A 84 -21.93 -11.15 4.74
CA ALA A 84 -22.64 -11.99 5.72
C ALA A 84 -24.02 -12.40 5.21
N SER A 85 -24.81 -11.46 4.66
CA SER A 85 -26.13 -11.76 4.06
C SER A 85 -26.02 -12.72 2.89
N LEU A 86 -24.99 -12.56 2.04
CA LEU A 86 -24.70 -13.48 0.95
C LEU A 86 -24.44 -14.90 1.46
N ASN A 87 -23.66 -15.07 2.54
CA ASN A 87 -23.42 -16.37 3.15
C ASN A 87 -24.71 -16.98 3.74
N ASN A 88 -25.50 -16.19 4.45
CA ASN A 88 -26.77 -16.66 5.03
C ASN A 88 -27.77 -17.11 3.94
N ILE A 89 -27.89 -16.34 2.85
CA ILE A 89 -28.73 -16.69 1.71
C ILE A 89 -28.21 -17.95 1.03
N ARG A 90 -26.89 -18.10 0.91
CA ARG A 90 -26.27 -19.29 0.33
C ARG A 90 -26.62 -20.54 1.13
N GLU A 91 -26.46 -20.49 2.45
CA GLU A 91 -26.78 -21.60 3.35
C GLU A 91 -28.28 -21.93 3.30
N ALA A 92 -29.15 -20.92 3.33
CA ALA A 92 -30.59 -21.12 3.22
C ALA A 92 -30.99 -21.77 1.87
N GLN A 93 -30.35 -21.40 0.77
CA GLN A 93 -30.58 -22.02 -0.54
C GLN A 93 -30.04 -23.46 -0.61
N GLN A 94 -28.90 -23.74 0.03
CA GLN A 94 -28.37 -25.11 0.14
C GLN A 94 -29.33 -26.01 0.94
N LEU A 95 -29.91 -25.53 2.04
CA LEU A 95 -30.92 -26.27 2.81
C LEU A 95 -32.20 -26.54 2.00
N ARG A 96 -32.52 -25.69 1.01
CA ARG A 96 -33.62 -25.90 0.06
C ARG A 96 -33.25 -26.85 -1.10
N GLY A 97 -32.08 -27.47 -1.06
CA GLY A 97 -31.61 -28.43 -2.07
C GLY A 97 -30.96 -27.80 -3.30
N VAL A 98 -30.55 -26.53 -3.23
CA VAL A 98 -29.81 -25.89 -4.32
C VAL A 98 -28.32 -26.21 -4.19
N ASP A 99 -27.85 -27.17 -4.97
CA ASP A 99 -26.41 -27.46 -5.06
C ASP A 99 -25.69 -26.46 -5.97
N PHE A 100 -24.70 -25.74 -5.44
CA PHE A 100 -23.92 -24.77 -6.22
C PHE A 100 -22.71 -25.36 -6.94
N SER A 101 -22.30 -26.58 -6.55
CA SER A 101 -21.12 -27.28 -7.07
C SER A 101 -21.44 -28.25 -8.21
N ASP A 102 -22.68 -28.73 -8.31
CA ASP A 102 -23.01 -29.84 -9.20
C ASP A 102 -23.75 -29.41 -10.48
N GLY A 103 -23.54 -30.13 -11.59
CA GLY A 103 -24.23 -29.93 -12.88
C GLY A 103 -23.54 -29.00 -13.91
N SER A 104 -24.20 -28.83 -15.06
CA SER A 104 -23.71 -28.02 -16.19
C SER A 104 -23.54 -26.54 -15.82
N LEU A 105 -22.52 -25.88 -16.40
CA LEU A 105 -22.23 -24.45 -16.24
C LEU A 105 -23.48 -23.56 -16.41
N LYS A 106 -24.37 -23.89 -17.36
CA LYS A 106 -25.61 -23.13 -17.59
C LYS A 106 -26.57 -23.18 -16.40
N LYS A 107 -26.72 -24.35 -15.77
CA LYS A 107 -27.54 -24.51 -14.57
C LYS A 107 -26.91 -23.78 -13.37
N ARG A 108 -25.58 -23.85 -13.26
CA ARG A 108 -24.82 -23.18 -12.20
C ARG A 108 -24.99 -21.66 -12.25
N VAL A 109 -24.89 -21.06 -13.43
CA VAL A 109 -25.15 -19.62 -13.62
C VAL A 109 -26.58 -19.26 -13.21
N GLY A 110 -27.59 -20.05 -13.62
CA GLY A 110 -28.99 -19.80 -13.22
C GLY A 110 -29.23 -19.84 -11.71
N ARG A 111 -28.50 -20.69 -10.97
CA ARG A 111 -28.59 -20.73 -9.50
C ARG A 111 -27.96 -19.48 -8.86
N TYR A 112 -26.80 -19.05 -9.35
CA TYR A 112 -26.16 -17.82 -8.87
C TYR A 112 -26.99 -16.57 -9.20
N THR A 113 -27.65 -16.50 -10.35
CA THR A 113 -28.52 -15.35 -10.67
C THR A 113 -29.73 -15.27 -9.75
N ALA A 114 -30.36 -16.40 -9.42
CA ALA A 114 -31.46 -16.44 -8.45
C ALA A 114 -31.00 -15.97 -7.06
N MET A 115 -29.82 -16.41 -6.61
CA MET A 115 -29.19 -15.96 -5.37
C MET A 115 -28.93 -14.44 -5.36
N LEU A 116 -28.37 -13.91 -6.44
CA LEU A 116 -28.11 -12.47 -6.60
C LEU A 116 -29.41 -11.67 -6.60
N ASN A 117 -30.49 -12.18 -7.20
CA ASN A 117 -31.79 -11.51 -7.19
C ASN A 117 -32.33 -11.36 -5.76
N VAL A 118 -32.29 -12.43 -4.96
CA VAL A 118 -32.70 -12.38 -3.54
C VAL A 118 -31.83 -11.40 -2.76
N LEU A 119 -30.50 -11.44 -2.95
CA LEU A 119 -29.60 -10.51 -2.28
C LEU A 119 -29.87 -9.06 -2.66
N MET A 120 -30.16 -8.79 -3.94
CA MET A 120 -30.50 -7.44 -4.43
C MET A 120 -31.77 -6.90 -3.78
N ILE A 121 -32.83 -7.71 -3.70
CA ILE A 121 -34.09 -7.31 -3.05
C ILE A 121 -33.84 -6.98 -1.57
N SER A 122 -33.14 -7.88 -0.85
CA SER A 122 -32.79 -7.66 0.56
C SER A 122 -31.94 -6.40 0.76
N SER A 123 -30.94 -6.19 -0.11
CA SER A 123 -30.05 -5.02 -0.02
C SER A 123 -30.80 -3.70 -0.30
N LEU A 124 -31.80 -3.74 -1.18
CA LEU A 124 -32.63 -2.58 -1.50
C LEU A 124 -33.53 -2.23 -0.30
N GLU A 125 -34.13 -3.23 0.34
CA GLU A 125 -34.89 -3.06 1.59
C GLU A 125 -34.03 -2.49 2.71
N ASP A 126 -32.83 -3.04 2.93
CA ASP A 126 -31.85 -2.52 3.91
C ASP A 126 -31.50 -1.05 3.62
N SER A 127 -31.31 -0.70 2.34
CA SER A 127 -30.98 0.67 1.95
C SER A 127 -32.12 1.66 2.22
N LEU A 128 -33.37 1.25 2.00
CA LEU A 128 -34.55 2.05 2.31
C LEU A 128 -34.69 2.23 3.82
N GLN A 129 -34.49 1.18 4.60
CA GLN A 129 -34.53 1.24 6.06
C GLN A 129 -33.44 2.18 6.62
N ILE A 130 -32.24 2.15 6.05
CA ILE A 130 -31.16 3.08 6.40
C ILE A 130 -31.55 4.52 6.05
N ALA A 131 -32.14 4.75 4.88
CA ALA A 131 -32.58 6.08 4.45
C ALA A 131 -33.69 6.64 5.36
N GLU A 132 -34.69 5.83 5.71
CA GLU A 132 -35.75 6.21 6.65
C GLU A 132 -35.20 6.52 8.05
N ALA A 133 -34.30 5.68 8.57
CA ALA A 133 -33.64 5.91 9.85
C ALA A 133 -32.80 7.19 9.84
N MET A 134 -32.16 7.52 8.71
CA MET A 134 -31.44 8.77 8.53
C MET A 134 -32.40 9.97 8.52
N GLN A 135 -33.51 9.88 7.79
CA GLN A 135 -34.52 10.93 7.75
C GLN A 135 -35.15 11.18 9.12
N ALA A 136 -35.46 10.13 9.88
CA ALA A 136 -35.98 10.22 11.24
C ALA A 136 -35.01 10.93 12.21
N ARG A 137 -33.69 10.82 11.95
CA ARG A 137 -32.64 11.55 12.68
C ARG A 137 -32.39 12.97 12.13
N ALA A 138 -33.32 13.49 11.33
CA ALA A 138 -33.23 14.79 10.68
C ALA A 138 -31.97 14.96 9.81
N PHE A 139 -31.54 13.89 9.13
CA PHE A 139 -30.39 13.94 8.24
C PHE A 139 -30.65 14.94 7.09
N GLY A 140 -29.95 16.09 7.12
CA GLY A 140 -30.05 17.10 6.06
C GLY A 140 -30.85 18.35 6.43
N SER A 141 -31.37 18.45 7.67
CA SER A 141 -32.11 19.62 8.16
C SER A 141 -31.25 20.85 8.47
N GLY A 142 -29.92 20.76 8.43
CA GLY A 142 -29.04 21.88 8.75
C GLY A 142 -27.53 21.62 8.59
N PRO A 143 -26.68 22.60 8.96
CA PRO A 143 -25.24 22.48 8.92
C PRO A 143 -24.77 21.38 9.88
N ARG A 144 -23.83 20.55 9.43
CA ARG A 144 -23.34 19.42 10.23
C ARG A 144 -22.07 19.73 10.98
N SER A 145 -21.97 19.17 12.18
CA SER A 145 -20.74 19.08 12.94
C SER A 145 -20.07 17.71 12.74
N ILE A 146 -18.75 17.69 12.87
CA ILE A 146 -17.94 16.47 12.81
C ILE A 146 -17.69 16.01 14.24
N TYR A 147 -18.21 14.83 14.60
CA TYR A 147 -18.06 14.25 15.95
C TYR A 147 -16.63 13.77 16.22
N ARG A 148 -16.04 12.99 15.30
CA ARG A 148 -14.67 12.47 15.44
C ARG A 148 -13.71 13.32 14.62
N ARG A 149 -12.95 14.18 15.30
CA ARG A 149 -11.88 14.98 14.68
C ARG A 149 -10.55 14.31 14.98
N ASP A 150 -9.87 13.85 13.94
CA ASP A 150 -8.46 13.48 14.05
C ASP A 150 -7.65 14.78 14.14
N LEU A 151 -7.21 15.12 15.35
CA LEU A 151 -6.38 16.29 15.59
C LEU A 151 -4.96 16.01 15.11
N PHE A 152 -4.39 16.93 14.35
CA PHE A 152 -3.01 16.87 13.90
C PHE A 152 -2.10 16.94 15.13
N ARG A 153 -1.43 15.83 15.47
CA ARG A 153 -0.50 15.82 16.60
C ARG A 153 0.81 16.47 16.15
N PRO A 154 1.53 17.18 17.03
CA PRO A 154 2.83 17.76 16.70
C PRO A 154 3.84 16.68 16.25
N ARG A 155 3.66 15.44 16.72
CA ARG A 155 4.40 14.25 16.27
C ARG A 155 4.20 13.97 14.78
N ASP A 156 2.98 14.12 14.27
CA ASP A 156 2.67 13.85 12.86
C ASP A 156 3.33 14.91 11.96
N GLY A 157 3.41 16.16 12.43
CA GLY A 157 4.15 17.23 11.77
C GLY A 157 5.66 16.96 11.68
N LEU A 158 6.26 16.45 12.76
CA LEU A 158 7.69 16.12 12.77
C LEU A 158 8.01 14.93 11.85
N CYS A 159 7.18 13.89 11.85
CA CYS A 159 7.32 12.77 10.91
C CYS A 159 7.22 13.23 9.45
N LEU A 160 6.30 14.16 9.16
CA LEU A 160 6.08 14.70 7.83
C LEU A 160 7.24 15.62 7.37
N ALA A 161 7.77 16.43 8.27
CA ALA A 161 8.96 17.24 7.99
C ALA A 161 10.18 16.35 7.68
N GLY A 162 10.36 15.27 8.44
CA GLY A 162 11.40 14.28 8.20
C GLY A 162 11.30 13.58 6.85
N SER A 163 10.11 13.13 6.48
CA SER A 163 9.90 12.46 5.19
C SER A 163 10.12 13.41 4.00
N ILE A 164 9.68 14.66 4.10
CA ILE A 164 9.91 15.70 3.08
C ILE A 164 11.41 15.99 2.95
N PHE A 165 12.13 16.12 4.06
CA PHE A 165 13.58 16.33 4.05
C PHE A 165 14.32 15.16 3.38
N SER A 166 13.96 13.92 3.72
CA SER A 166 14.53 12.72 3.08
C SER A 166 14.23 12.66 1.58
N LEU A 167 13.02 13.02 1.14
CA LEU A 167 12.66 13.09 -0.28
C LEU A 167 13.44 14.19 -1.00
N GLY A 168 13.56 15.37 -0.39
CA GLY A 168 14.33 16.49 -0.93
C GLY A 168 15.82 16.13 -1.11
N ALA A 169 16.42 15.48 -0.10
CA ALA A 169 17.79 14.99 -0.18
C ALA A 169 17.96 13.94 -1.30
N ALA A 170 17.00 13.03 -1.47
CA ALA A 170 17.04 12.03 -2.53
C ALA A 170 16.92 12.66 -3.93
N VAL A 171 16.02 13.63 -4.12
CA VAL A 171 15.86 14.36 -5.39
C VAL A 171 17.11 15.20 -5.69
N TYR A 172 17.68 15.87 -4.69
CA TYR A 172 18.94 16.59 -4.83
C TYR A 172 20.08 15.65 -5.27
N CYS A 173 20.17 14.43 -4.74
CA CYS A 173 21.17 13.45 -5.18
C CYS A 173 20.99 13.02 -6.64
N ILE A 174 19.75 12.90 -7.12
CA ILE A 174 19.45 12.54 -8.50
C ILE A 174 19.84 13.69 -9.45
N ILE A 175 19.56 14.94 -9.09
CA ILE A 175 19.82 16.12 -9.93
C ILE A 175 21.32 16.40 -10.09
N ASN A 176 22.13 16.14 -9.07
CA ASN A 176 23.58 16.37 -9.16
C ASN A 176 24.33 15.28 -9.96
N ASP A 177 23.63 14.36 -10.63
CA ASP A 177 24.24 13.22 -11.35
C ASP A 177 25.12 12.31 -10.46
N LEU A 178 24.91 12.38 -9.14
CA LEU A 178 25.44 11.43 -8.16
C LEU A 178 24.56 10.18 -8.01
N GLY A 179 23.41 10.16 -8.70
CA GLY A 179 22.39 9.11 -8.62
C GLY A 179 22.39 8.13 -9.80
N SER A 180 23.24 8.31 -10.80
CA SER A 180 23.43 7.34 -11.88
C SER A 180 24.33 6.20 -11.38
N TYR A 181 23.80 5.38 -10.46
CA TYR A 181 24.42 4.12 -10.08
C TYR A 181 24.20 3.10 -11.22
N THR A 182 24.89 3.33 -12.34
CA THR A 182 24.94 2.40 -13.45
C THR A 182 25.85 1.25 -13.05
N PHE A 183 25.25 0.17 -12.53
CA PHE A 183 25.93 -1.08 -12.20
C PHE A 183 26.64 -1.74 -13.41
N PHE A 184 26.46 -1.21 -14.63
CA PHE A 184 27.04 -1.67 -15.88
C PHE A 184 27.65 -0.45 -16.61
N PRO A 185 28.91 -0.46 -17.10
CA PRO A 185 29.84 -1.58 -17.33
C PRO A 185 31.13 -1.55 -16.49
N GLN A 186 31.20 -0.79 -15.40
CA GLN A 186 32.33 -0.87 -14.46
C GLN A 186 31.80 -1.00 -13.03
N LEU A 187 32.47 -1.81 -12.21
CA LEU A 187 32.49 -1.63 -10.76
C LEU A 187 33.20 -0.29 -10.48
N GLY A 188 32.52 0.81 -10.80
CA GLY A 188 32.93 2.14 -10.37
C GLY A 188 33.02 2.07 -8.87
N SER A 189 34.24 2.17 -8.35
CA SER A 189 34.51 2.07 -6.92
C SER A 189 33.49 2.93 -6.17
N LEU A 190 32.77 2.32 -5.22
CA LEU A 190 31.93 3.00 -4.22
C LEU A 190 32.65 4.19 -3.56
N PHE A 191 33.98 4.24 -3.67
CA PHE A 191 34.91 5.14 -3.00
C PHE A 191 35.57 6.22 -3.88
N SER A 192 35.35 6.33 -5.20
CA SER A 192 36.06 7.36 -5.99
C SER A 192 35.44 8.76 -5.90
N ASN A 193 34.15 8.89 -5.55
CA ASN A 193 33.50 10.19 -5.41
C ASN A 193 33.23 10.49 -3.94
N ALA A 194 34.06 11.34 -3.33
CA ALA A 194 33.91 11.84 -1.95
C ALA A 194 32.55 12.53 -1.67
N ALA A 195 31.73 12.74 -2.71
CA ALA A 195 30.42 13.35 -2.64
C ALA A 195 29.23 12.36 -2.53
N SER A 196 29.41 11.04 -2.74
CA SER A 196 28.33 10.04 -2.57
C SER A 196 28.10 9.64 -1.10
N LEU A 197 29.15 9.69 -0.28
CA LEU A 197 29.13 9.48 1.16
C LEU A 197 28.27 10.50 1.94
N PRO A 198 28.43 11.83 1.73
CA PRO A 198 27.56 12.81 2.39
C PRO A 198 26.11 12.73 1.90
N ALA A 199 25.87 12.34 0.65
CA ALA A 199 24.54 12.11 0.10
C ALA A 199 23.80 10.95 0.79
N LEU A 200 24.44 9.80 0.95
CA LEU A 200 23.90 8.67 1.72
C LEU A 200 23.73 9.03 3.21
N GLY A 201 24.67 9.78 3.78
CA GLY A 201 24.59 10.32 5.13
C GLY A 201 23.42 11.29 5.33
N ALA A 202 23.11 12.12 4.33
CA ALA A 202 21.99 13.05 4.35
C ALA A 202 20.64 12.33 4.29
N VAL A 203 20.53 11.28 3.47
CA VAL A 203 19.31 10.46 3.39
C VAL A 203 19.12 9.64 4.68
N LEU A 204 20.17 9.02 5.20
CA LEU A 204 20.12 8.27 6.46
C LEU A 204 19.87 9.17 7.67
N SER A 205 20.45 10.36 7.72
CA SER A 205 20.18 11.35 8.78
C SER A 205 18.76 11.89 8.69
N GLY A 206 18.25 12.16 7.48
CA GLY A 206 16.86 12.58 7.27
C GLY A 206 15.82 11.55 7.74
N LEU A 207 16.13 10.27 7.56
CA LEU A 207 15.29 9.15 8.02
C LEU A 207 15.45 8.85 9.52
N THR A 208 16.64 9.06 10.09
CA THR A 208 16.94 8.74 11.50
C THR A 208 16.61 9.88 12.47
N LEU A 209 16.71 11.14 12.05
CA LEU A 209 16.41 12.33 12.87
C LEU A 209 14.97 12.33 13.43
N PRO A 210 13.92 12.05 12.65
CA PRO A 210 12.55 11.99 13.17
C PRO A 210 12.34 10.79 14.08
N ALA A 211 12.99 9.65 13.77
CA ALA A 211 12.89 8.43 14.55
C ALA A 211 13.53 8.58 15.94
N LEU A 212 14.74 9.16 16.01
CA LEU A 212 15.46 9.43 17.26
C LEU A 212 14.74 10.48 18.13
N LEU A 213 14.23 11.57 17.53
CA LEU A 213 13.44 12.55 18.28
C LEU A 213 12.10 11.97 18.76
N SER A 214 11.45 11.10 17.97
CA SER A 214 10.21 10.43 18.41
C SER A 214 10.44 9.49 19.60
N TRP A 215 11.58 8.78 19.61
CA TRP A 215 11.99 7.93 20.71
C TRP A 215 12.33 8.74 21.97
N GLY A 216 13.04 9.88 21.80
CA GLY A 216 13.31 10.83 22.89
C GLY A 216 12.05 11.42 23.52
N TRP A 217 11.06 11.77 22.70
CA TRP A 217 9.78 12.32 23.18
C TRP A 217 8.94 11.30 23.96
N ASN A 218 9.00 10.01 23.60
CA ASN A 218 8.31 8.94 24.34
C ASN A 218 8.95 8.67 25.71
N ARG A 219 10.22 9.06 25.92
CA ARG A 219 10.94 8.98 27.21
C ARG A 219 10.64 10.17 28.14
N CYS A 220 10.28 11.33 27.59
CA CYS A 220 9.89 12.52 28.35
C CYS A 220 8.43 12.46 28.82
N ARG A 221 8.20 11.90 30.02
CA ARG A 221 6.87 11.81 30.67
C ARG A 221 6.16 13.16 30.92
N TYR A 222 6.85 14.29 30.90
CA TYR A 222 6.28 15.60 31.25
C TYR A 222 5.33 16.20 30.19
N LEU A 223 5.40 15.77 28.93
CA LEU A 223 4.55 16.30 27.84
C LEU A 223 3.29 15.47 27.58
N LYS A 224 3.09 14.33 28.27
CA LYS A 224 1.87 13.52 28.21
C LYS A 224 0.67 14.14 28.92
N LEU A 225 0.86 15.21 29.69
CA LEU A 225 -0.17 15.80 30.56
C LEU A 225 -0.98 16.93 29.92
N LYS A 226 -0.71 17.34 28.66
CA LYS A 226 -1.39 18.49 28.05
C LYS A 226 -1.86 18.32 26.60
N ILE A 227 -1.94 17.09 26.09
CA ILE A 227 -2.44 16.79 24.72
C ILE A 227 -3.26 15.50 24.73
#